data_AF-A0AAV9V8G7-F1
#
_entry.id   AF-A0AAV9V8G7-F1
#
_cell.length_a   1.000
_cell.length_b   1.000
_cell.length_c   1.000
_cell.angle_alpha   90.00
_cell.angle_beta   90.00
_cell.angle_gamma   90.00
#
_symmetry.space_group_name_H-M   'P 1'
#
loop_
_entity.id
_entity.type
_entity.pdbx_description
1 polymer ?
#
loop_
_entity_poly.entity_id
_entity_poly.type
_entity_poly.pdbx_seq_one_letter_code
_entity_poly.pdbx_strand_id
1 'polypeptide(L)'
;MAPPTTTQDASKEAEPESIVRDDGSIVTELSRRMSTGLHPIDTESSHHSRRQHRYSGVAEVDAPAPVQDVAESGLGYRRSFLEDERREEQLESTARQGKSEPAPRDGSSIGTELSRRMSTGLHPVDTETSHHSRRYSGVAEVDAPAPVQDATESGLGYRRSFLEDERREERRESETHAPPRRTSKEWLDLITTLSWLIFFSIWGALARVGLSALTTYPGSPVAGIIWANFAGSFVMGFMAEEIRFFAVPDEAASDEQEEKNGIATRYVGHWSIDKKAIPLYIGITTGFCGSLTSFSSWMRDVFFALSNTQPAYPRHRGYNVEALLAEVLATTALSVGGLKAGAHLALFLRPGIPTMPAALRPHLDIAGLALGPACWAGIALMAGFIPKWRGTVLFAGVFAPVGTILRFTASRKLNPLMPSFPLGTFTVNVSGSLLDAMFILLQNYSGVGFLGCQVLQGLEDGLCGCLTTVSTWVVEVTTLRRGHAYRYGGVSVVCGVAAFVVILGTYTWDHGVDRKKC
;
A
#
# COMPACT_ATOMS: atom_id res chain seq x y z
N MET A 1 -48.86 15.98 -81.08
CA MET A 1 -49.88 14.92 -81.22
C MET A 1 -49.56 13.79 -80.27
N ALA A 2 -50.57 13.06 -79.81
CA ALA A 2 -50.49 11.90 -78.93
C ALA A 2 -51.81 11.08 -79.07
N PRO A 3 -51.92 9.86 -78.50
CA PRO A 3 -50.92 8.83 -78.25
C PRO A 3 -51.22 7.62 -79.19
N PRO A 4 -51.20 6.31 -78.82
CA PRO A 4 -51.91 5.72 -77.66
C PRO A 4 -51.09 4.74 -76.77
N THR A 5 -51.58 4.53 -75.55
CA THR A 5 -51.31 3.35 -74.66
C THR A 5 -52.12 2.12 -75.15
N THR A 6 -52.02 0.87 -74.69
CA THR A 6 -51.91 0.21 -73.35
C THR A 6 -51.31 -1.22 -73.57
N THR A 7 -51.09 -2.20 -72.67
CA THR A 7 -50.92 -2.48 -71.20
C THR A 7 -50.49 -3.97 -71.11
N GLN A 8 -49.92 -4.56 -70.05
CA GLN A 8 -49.55 -4.15 -68.69
C GLN A 8 -48.11 -4.72 -68.42
N ASP A 9 -47.61 -5.29 -67.30
CA ASP A 9 -48.13 -5.58 -65.94
C ASP A 9 -47.01 -5.52 -64.87
N ALA A 10 -47.34 -5.79 -63.60
CA ALA A 10 -46.49 -5.45 -62.45
C ALA A 10 -45.44 -6.49 -61.99
N SER A 11 -44.23 -6.00 -61.70
CA SER A 11 -43.53 -6.18 -60.40
C SER A 11 -42.28 -5.29 -60.34
N LYS A 12 -41.82 -4.90 -59.14
CA LYS A 12 -40.63 -4.05 -58.95
C LYS A 12 -39.50 -4.84 -58.29
N GLU A 13 -38.27 -4.50 -58.69
CA GLU A 13 -37.04 -4.90 -58.01
C GLU A 13 -36.93 -4.22 -56.63
N ALA A 14 -36.24 -4.89 -55.70
CA ALA A 14 -35.78 -4.33 -54.43
C ALA A 14 -34.43 -4.96 -54.08
N GLU A 15 -33.47 -4.16 -53.63
CA GLU A 15 -32.13 -4.61 -53.26
C GLU A 15 -32.13 -5.31 -51.88
N PRO A 16 -31.21 -6.26 -51.62
CA PRO A 16 -31.12 -6.93 -50.32
C PRO A 16 -30.42 -6.06 -49.27
N GLU A 17 -31.18 -5.49 -48.34
CA GLU A 17 -30.62 -4.81 -47.16
C GLU A 17 -29.79 -5.76 -46.28
N SER A 18 -28.61 -5.31 -45.85
CA SER A 18 -27.74 -6.07 -44.95
C SER A 18 -28.24 -6.00 -43.51
N ILE A 19 -28.62 -7.15 -42.93
CA ILE A 19 -29.16 -7.24 -41.57
C ILE A 19 -28.14 -6.79 -40.52
N VAL A 20 -28.36 -5.60 -39.93
CA VAL A 20 -27.78 -5.21 -38.65
C VAL A 20 -28.72 -5.74 -37.54
N ARG A 21 -28.18 -6.52 -36.60
CA ARG A 21 -28.93 -6.91 -35.39
C ARG A 21 -28.64 -5.94 -34.25
N ASP A 22 -29.70 -5.37 -33.71
CA ASP A 22 -29.69 -4.43 -32.60
C ASP A 22 -30.24 -5.12 -31.33
N ASP A 23 -29.37 -5.76 -30.56
CA ASP A 23 -29.73 -6.44 -29.29
C ASP A 23 -29.89 -5.43 -28.13
N GLY A 24 -30.80 -4.45 -28.32
CA GLY A 24 -30.97 -3.26 -27.48
C GLY A 24 -32.27 -3.18 -26.66
N SER A 25 -33.02 -4.28 -26.48
CA SER A 25 -34.43 -4.21 -26.02
C SER A 25 -34.83 -5.17 -24.87
N ILE A 26 -34.13 -5.13 -23.73
CA ILE A 26 -34.62 -5.70 -22.45
C ILE A 26 -34.52 -4.72 -21.27
N VAL A 27 -33.45 -3.91 -21.18
CA VAL A 27 -33.22 -3.01 -20.03
C VAL A 27 -34.15 -1.78 -20.03
N THR A 28 -34.53 -1.30 -21.22
CA THR A 28 -35.23 -0.01 -21.43
C THR A 28 -36.64 0.04 -20.85
N GLU A 29 -37.35 -1.09 -20.79
CA GLU A 29 -38.76 -1.13 -20.37
C GLU A 29 -38.93 -1.17 -18.84
N LEU A 30 -37.91 -1.62 -18.09
CA LEU A 30 -37.93 -1.63 -16.62
C LEU A 30 -37.79 -0.22 -16.01
N SER A 31 -37.05 0.67 -16.68
CA SER A 31 -36.86 2.04 -16.21
C SER A 31 -38.14 2.90 -16.30
N ARG A 32 -39.06 2.54 -17.20
CA ARG A 32 -40.27 3.33 -17.52
C ARG A 32 -41.39 3.24 -16.49
N ARG A 33 -41.34 2.27 -15.56
CA ARG A 33 -42.42 2.00 -14.59
C ARG A 33 -42.20 2.51 -13.16
N MET A 34 -41.11 3.24 -12.90
CA MET A 34 -40.82 3.83 -11.57
C MET A 34 -40.97 5.36 -11.53
N SER A 35 -41.51 5.99 -12.58
CA SER A 35 -41.64 7.45 -12.70
C SER A 35 -43.09 7.96 -12.74
N THR A 36 -43.93 7.50 -11.81
CA THR A 36 -45.30 8.03 -11.61
C THR A 36 -45.60 8.18 -10.13
N GLY A 37 -45.38 9.38 -9.57
CA GLY A 37 -45.78 9.66 -8.18
C GLY A 37 -45.01 10.79 -7.49
N LEU A 38 -45.29 12.05 -7.85
CA LEU A 38 -45.42 13.20 -6.95
C LEU A 38 -45.80 14.46 -7.75
N HIS A 39 -46.76 15.23 -7.26
CA HIS A 39 -47.14 16.54 -7.82
C HIS A 39 -46.26 17.66 -7.24
N PRO A 40 -46.05 18.77 -7.98
CA PRO A 40 -45.48 19.99 -7.40
C PRO A 40 -46.50 20.69 -6.48
N ILE A 41 -45.99 21.46 -5.53
CA ILE A 41 -46.74 22.48 -4.76
C ILE A 41 -45.92 23.77 -4.79
N ASP A 42 -46.61 24.90 -4.84
CA ASP A 42 -46.10 26.17 -5.30
C ASP A 42 -45.12 26.91 -4.36
N THR A 43 -44.43 27.88 -4.95
CA THR A 43 -43.61 28.88 -4.25
C THR A 43 -44.46 30.10 -3.89
N GLU A 44 -44.42 30.52 -2.63
CA GLU A 44 -44.92 31.85 -2.22
C GLU A 44 -44.01 32.45 -1.14
N SER A 45 -43.97 33.79 -1.04
CA SER A 45 -43.06 34.52 -0.15
C SER A 45 -43.77 35.60 0.65
N SER A 46 -43.52 35.69 1.96
CA SER A 46 -43.64 36.96 2.70
C SER A 46 -42.98 36.90 4.09
N HIS A 47 -42.79 38.07 4.69
CA HIS A 47 -42.28 38.28 6.06
C HIS A 47 -43.28 37.72 7.12
N HIS A 48 -42.96 37.56 8.42
CA HIS A 48 -42.27 38.53 9.27
C HIS A 48 -41.91 38.00 10.68
N SER A 49 -40.97 38.70 11.33
CA SER A 49 -40.79 38.83 12.80
C SER A 49 -40.22 37.68 13.66
N ARG A 50 -39.00 37.94 14.17
CA ARG A 50 -38.44 37.62 15.51
C ARG A 50 -39.05 36.47 16.35
N ARG A 51 -38.22 35.47 16.65
CA ARG A 51 -38.00 34.95 18.03
C ARG A 51 -36.56 34.46 18.20
N GLN A 52 -35.89 34.87 19.28
CA GLN A 52 -34.57 34.36 19.67
C GLN A 52 -34.75 33.08 20.48
N HIS A 53 -34.21 31.94 20.03
CA HIS A 53 -33.94 30.80 20.92
C HIS A 53 -32.71 29.99 20.46
N ARG A 54 -31.61 30.21 21.18
CA ARG A 54 -30.63 29.21 21.65
C ARG A 54 -30.43 27.95 20.77
N TYR A 55 -29.49 28.02 19.82
CA TYR A 55 -28.76 26.84 19.34
C TYR A 55 -27.38 26.78 20.00
N SER A 56 -27.29 26.06 21.11
CA SER A 56 -26.03 25.60 21.69
C SER A 56 -25.75 24.19 21.17
N GLY A 57 -24.83 24.06 20.21
CA GLY A 57 -24.54 22.76 19.58
C GLY A 57 -23.82 22.80 18.22
N VAL A 58 -23.15 23.90 17.86
CA VAL A 58 -22.31 23.97 16.65
C VAL A 58 -20.87 23.64 17.03
N ALA A 59 -20.44 22.41 16.77
CA ALA A 59 -19.11 21.90 17.08
C ALA A 59 -18.06 22.34 16.03
N GLU A 60 -18.04 23.64 15.69
CA GLU A 60 -17.31 24.19 14.54
C GLU A 60 -16.39 25.37 14.91
N VAL A 61 -16.01 25.49 16.19
CA VAL A 61 -14.96 26.42 16.66
C VAL A 61 -13.95 25.77 17.62
N ASP A 62 -14.07 24.46 17.88
CA ASP A 62 -12.98 23.68 18.48
C ASP A 62 -11.97 23.36 17.38
N ALA A 63 -11.10 24.33 17.08
CA ALA A 63 -9.97 24.11 16.19
C ALA A 63 -9.11 22.96 16.76
N PRO A 64 -8.71 21.96 15.94
CA PRO A 64 -7.80 20.93 16.42
C PRO A 64 -6.53 21.61 16.92
N ALA A 65 -6.14 21.31 18.16
CA ALA A 65 -4.99 21.96 18.81
C ALA A 65 -3.79 21.94 17.86
N PRO A 66 -3.07 23.08 17.70
CA PRO A 66 -1.97 23.17 16.75
C PRO A 66 -0.98 22.05 17.03
N VAL A 67 -0.52 21.36 15.98
CA VAL A 67 0.36 20.19 16.10
C VAL A 67 1.67 20.62 16.77
N GLN A 68 1.72 20.49 18.09
CA GLN A 68 2.90 20.83 18.88
C GLN A 68 4.03 19.89 18.48
N ASP A 69 5.08 20.46 17.90
CA ASP A 69 6.37 19.77 17.89
C ASP A 69 6.84 19.70 19.34
N VAL A 70 7.02 18.47 19.82
CA VAL A 70 7.28 18.16 21.23
C VAL A 70 8.74 18.48 21.57
N ALA A 71 9.02 19.77 21.73
CA ALA A 71 10.34 20.32 22.00
C ALA A 71 10.39 21.19 23.28
N GLU A 72 9.31 21.88 23.67
CA GLU A 72 9.34 22.88 24.75
C GLU A 72 8.71 22.43 26.09
N SER A 73 7.93 21.35 26.11
CA SER A 73 7.30 20.84 27.35
C SER A 73 8.31 20.32 28.40
N GLY A 74 9.57 20.10 28.02
CA GLY A 74 10.64 19.65 28.92
C GLY A 74 11.17 20.70 29.91
N LEU A 75 10.87 21.99 29.74
CA LEU A 75 11.43 23.06 30.58
C LEU A 75 10.73 23.26 31.93
N GLY A 76 9.45 22.89 32.05
CA GLY A 76 8.72 22.94 33.33
C GLY A 76 9.19 21.87 34.31
N TYR A 77 9.13 20.61 33.88
CA TYR A 77 9.45 19.44 34.72
C TYR A 77 10.90 19.41 35.22
N ARG A 78 11.84 19.94 34.42
CA ARG A 78 13.25 20.03 34.81
C ARG A 78 13.49 21.02 35.97
N ARG A 79 12.57 21.94 36.23
CA ARG A 79 12.71 22.94 37.31
C ARG A 79 12.32 22.37 38.67
N SER A 80 11.24 21.61 38.74
CA SER A 80 10.82 20.91 39.98
C SER A 80 11.82 19.83 40.38
N PHE A 81 12.31 19.03 39.43
CA PHE A 81 13.27 17.96 39.73
C PHE A 81 14.58 18.50 40.35
N LEU A 82 15.09 19.63 39.83
CA LEU A 82 16.28 20.32 40.35
C LEU A 82 16.03 21.09 41.67
N GLU A 83 14.80 21.13 42.19
CA GLU A 83 14.44 21.69 43.50
C GLU A 83 14.23 20.58 44.55
N ASP A 84 13.74 19.40 44.15
CA ASP A 84 13.65 18.22 45.02
C ASP A 84 15.01 17.51 45.19
N GLU A 85 15.83 17.34 44.15
CA GLU A 85 17.23 16.83 44.30
C GLU A 85 18.00 17.65 45.35
N ARG A 86 17.82 18.97 45.34
CA ARG A 86 18.48 19.91 46.27
C ARG A 86 17.95 19.83 47.71
N ARG A 87 16.77 19.23 47.93
CA ARG A 87 16.26 18.90 49.26
C ARG A 87 16.80 17.58 49.76
N GLU A 88 16.90 16.57 48.90
CA GLU A 88 17.48 15.27 49.28
C GLU A 88 18.98 15.39 49.60
N GLU A 89 19.76 16.14 48.83
CA GLU A 89 21.17 16.43 49.14
C GLU A 89 21.34 17.13 50.51
N GLN A 90 20.44 18.06 50.86
CA GLN A 90 20.47 18.74 52.16
C GLN A 90 20.14 17.77 53.31
N LEU A 91 19.14 16.90 53.14
CA LEU A 91 18.76 15.90 54.14
C LEU A 91 19.86 14.84 54.35
N GLU A 92 20.48 14.34 53.26
CA GLU A 92 21.65 13.45 53.34
C GLU A 92 22.83 14.09 54.06
N SER A 93 23.09 15.39 53.82
CA SER A 93 24.21 16.09 54.46
C SER A 93 24.12 16.10 55.98
N THR A 94 22.90 16.25 56.53
CA THR A 94 22.65 16.17 57.98
C THR A 94 22.73 14.76 58.56
N ALA A 95 22.54 13.71 57.73
CA ALA A 95 22.57 12.32 58.21
C ALA A 95 23.99 11.76 58.39
N ARG A 96 25.00 12.32 57.71
CA ARG A 96 26.36 11.73 57.63
C ARG A 96 27.34 12.19 58.71
N GLN A 97 26.96 13.09 59.62
CA GLN A 97 27.88 13.68 60.61
C GLN A 97 27.94 12.94 61.96
N GLY A 98 27.61 11.63 61.99
CA GLY A 98 27.22 10.93 63.23
C GLY A 98 27.67 9.49 63.45
N LYS A 99 28.89 9.09 63.07
CA LYS A 99 29.67 8.00 63.72
C LYS A 99 31.09 7.84 63.15
N SER A 100 32.04 7.47 64.00
CA SER A 100 33.44 7.26 63.65
C SER A 100 34.05 6.11 64.44
N GLU A 101 34.57 5.08 63.78
CA GLU A 101 35.72 4.24 64.20
C GLU A 101 36.17 3.33 63.03
N PRO A 102 37.41 2.78 63.04
CA PRO A 102 38.05 2.19 61.86
C PRO A 102 37.88 0.67 61.70
N ALA A 103 38.18 0.17 60.49
CA ALA A 103 38.08 -1.24 60.12
C ALA A 103 39.43 -2.01 60.19
N PRO A 104 39.41 -3.36 60.27
CA PRO A 104 40.47 -4.24 59.77
C PRO A 104 40.27 -4.57 58.27
N ARG A 105 41.24 -5.27 57.67
CA ARG A 105 41.34 -5.53 56.22
C ARG A 105 40.98 -6.98 55.85
N ASP A 106 40.33 -7.15 54.70
CA ASP A 106 40.49 -8.19 53.66
C ASP A 106 39.24 -8.15 52.74
N GLY A 107 39.26 -8.50 51.45
CA GLY A 107 40.36 -8.85 50.55
C GLY A 107 39.83 -9.17 49.14
N SER A 108 40.71 -9.18 48.13
CA SER A 108 40.43 -9.47 46.69
C SER A 108 39.56 -8.46 45.91
N SER A 109 39.73 -8.44 44.58
CA SER A 109 39.18 -7.42 43.67
C SER A 109 38.24 -8.02 42.60
N ILE A 110 36.93 -8.02 42.87
CA ILE A 110 35.89 -8.39 41.90
C ILE A 110 34.74 -7.37 42.03
N GLY A 111 34.81 -6.23 41.32
CA GLY A 111 33.96 -5.07 41.66
C GLY A 111 33.71 -4.02 40.57
N THR A 112 33.98 -4.30 39.29
CA THR A 112 33.81 -3.30 38.20
C THR A 112 33.06 -3.79 36.96
N GLU A 113 32.81 -5.09 36.81
CA GLU A 113 32.24 -5.65 35.56
C GLU A 113 30.74 -5.96 35.65
N LEU A 114 30.19 -6.14 36.85
CA LEU A 114 28.77 -6.48 37.05
C LEU A 114 27.83 -5.30 36.76
N SER A 115 28.21 -4.09 37.16
CA SER A 115 27.38 -2.87 37.04
C SER A 115 27.08 -2.48 35.58
N ARG A 116 27.92 -2.91 34.61
CA ARG A 116 27.72 -2.58 33.19
C ARG A 116 26.70 -3.47 32.48
N ARG A 117 26.29 -4.60 33.07
CA ARG A 117 25.34 -5.55 32.44
C ARG A 117 23.87 -5.23 32.68
N MET A 118 23.53 -4.36 33.64
CA MET A 118 22.14 -4.02 33.97
C MET A 118 21.48 -3.00 33.01
N SER A 119 22.19 -2.52 31.98
CA SER A 119 21.69 -1.53 31.01
C SER A 119 21.23 -2.12 29.66
N THR A 120 21.30 -3.44 29.49
CA THR A 120 20.96 -4.12 28.23
C THR A 120 20.01 -5.28 28.47
N GLY A 121 18.71 -4.98 28.54
CA GLY A 121 17.63 -5.97 28.59
C GLY A 121 17.39 -6.71 27.26
N LEU A 122 18.45 -7.09 26.56
CA LEU A 122 18.37 -8.08 25.49
C LEU A 122 18.56 -9.45 26.12
N HIS A 123 17.45 -10.17 26.30
CA HIS A 123 17.53 -11.63 26.20
C HIS A 123 17.94 -11.98 24.76
N PRO A 124 18.71 -13.06 24.55
CA PRO A 124 19.03 -13.50 23.20
C PRO A 124 17.75 -13.90 22.48
N VAL A 125 17.42 -13.19 21.39
CA VAL A 125 16.42 -13.66 20.42
C VAL A 125 16.89 -15.02 19.90
N ASP A 126 15.99 -15.99 19.85
CA ASP A 126 16.32 -17.33 19.39
C ASP A 126 17.01 -17.32 18.03
N THR A 127 18.14 -18.03 17.93
CA THR A 127 19.02 -17.91 16.77
C THR A 127 18.29 -18.25 15.47
N GLU A 128 17.37 -19.21 15.48
CA GLU A 128 16.58 -19.60 14.30
C GLU A 128 15.54 -18.54 13.87
N THR A 129 14.85 -17.87 14.80
CA THR A 129 13.89 -16.80 14.44
C THR A 129 14.60 -15.56 13.90
N SER A 130 15.77 -15.22 14.47
CA SER A 130 16.64 -14.15 13.93
C SER A 130 17.04 -14.35 12.46
N HIS A 131 17.04 -15.60 11.97
CA HIS A 131 17.46 -15.93 10.61
C HIS A 131 16.35 -15.79 9.57
N HIS A 132 15.07 -15.99 9.93
CA HIS A 132 13.96 -15.86 8.99
C HIS A 132 13.61 -14.39 8.70
N SER A 133 13.49 -13.56 9.74
CA SER A 133 13.27 -12.11 9.63
C SER A 133 14.24 -11.43 8.65
N ARG A 134 15.56 -11.62 8.85
CA ARG A 134 16.62 -11.05 8.01
C ARG A 134 16.55 -11.45 6.52
N ARG A 135 15.84 -12.53 6.17
CA ARG A 135 15.72 -12.96 4.77
C ARG A 135 14.88 -11.99 3.94
N TYR A 136 13.90 -11.32 4.54
CA TYR A 136 12.92 -10.48 3.84
C TYR A 136 13.01 -8.99 4.16
N SER A 137 13.92 -8.59 5.05
CA SER A 137 14.38 -7.20 5.26
C SER A 137 14.47 -6.39 3.96
N GLY A 138 13.92 -5.18 3.97
CA GLY A 138 13.79 -4.26 2.85
C GLY A 138 12.42 -4.29 2.17
N VAL A 139 11.56 -5.26 2.47
CA VAL A 139 10.17 -5.32 2.00
C VAL A 139 9.31 -4.48 2.95
N ALA A 140 8.99 -3.24 2.59
CA ALA A 140 8.22 -2.35 3.46
C ALA A 140 6.81 -2.86 3.78
N GLU A 141 6.25 -3.71 2.91
CA GLU A 141 5.01 -4.46 3.14
C GLU A 141 5.10 -5.42 4.36
N VAL A 142 6.29 -5.62 4.90
CA VAL A 142 6.66 -6.62 5.93
C VAL A 142 7.46 -5.96 7.08
N ASP A 143 8.22 -4.90 6.79
CA ASP A 143 9.00 -4.10 7.75
C ASP A 143 8.24 -2.88 8.30
N ALA A 144 6.96 -2.73 7.99
CA ALA A 144 6.18 -1.61 8.47
C ALA A 144 5.59 -1.88 9.86
N PRO A 145 5.78 -0.95 10.82
CA PRO A 145 5.03 -0.98 12.06
C PRO A 145 3.54 -0.74 11.80
N ALA A 146 2.71 -1.10 12.77
CA ALA A 146 1.27 -0.88 12.78
C ALA A 146 0.91 0.55 12.29
N PRO A 147 0.15 0.69 11.18
CA PRO A 147 -0.21 2.00 10.63
C PRO A 147 -1.15 2.80 11.54
N VAL A 148 -1.74 2.15 12.56
CA VAL A 148 -2.53 2.78 13.62
C VAL A 148 -1.91 2.43 14.98
N GLN A 149 -1.21 3.38 15.58
CA GLN A 149 -0.60 3.20 16.90
C GLN A 149 -1.66 3.37 18.01
N ASP A 150 -1.94 2.27 18.71
CA ASP A 150 -2.99 2.20 19.73
C ASP A 150 -2.56 2.97 21.00
N ALA A 151 -3.19 4.12 21.24
CA ALA A 151 -2.87 4.99 22.39
C ALA A 151 -3.21 4.36 23.75
N THR A 152 -3.90 3.21 23.74
CA THR A 152 -4.40 2.51 24.92
C THR A 152 -3.34 1.63 25.60
N GLU A 153 -2.17 1.39 24.97
CA GLU A 153 -1.04 0.65 25.56
C GLU A 153 -0.23 1.52 26.55
N SER A 154 -0.94 2.11 27.52
CA SER A 154 -0.49 3.20 28.40
C SER A 154 0.50 2.79 29.52
N GLY A 155 1.33 1.78 29.29
CA GLY A 155 2.32 1.25 30.24
C GLY A 155 3.72 1.04 29.66
N LEU A 156 3.89 1.05 28.34
CA LEU A 156 5.20 0.95 27.68
C LEU A 156 5.65 2.34 27.21
N GLY A 157 6.95 2.63 27.35
CA GLY A 157 7.49 3.96 27.10
C GLY A 157 7.25 4.43 25.65
N TYR A 158 6.60 5.59 25.50
CA TYR A 158 6.15 6.16 24.22
C TYR A 158 7.29 6.31 23.20
N ARG A 159 7.53 5.26 22.42
CA ARG A 159 8.39 5.25 21.24
C ARG A 159 7.55 4.85 20.04
N ARG A 160 7.06 5.86 19.32
CA ARG A 160 6.60 5.68 17.93
C ARG A 160 7.70 4.95 17.16
N SER A 161 7.43 3.70 16.78
CA SER A 161 8.26 2.97 15.83
C SER A 161 8.24 3.69 14.49
N PHE A 162 9.40 3.77 13.85
CA PHE A 162 9.60 4.36 12.54
C PHE A 162 10.31 3.35 11.65
N LEU A 163 9.93 3.30 10.38
CA LEU A 163 10.49 2.37 9.39
C LEU A 163 12.01 2.56 9.19
N GLU A 164 12.56 3.76 9.46
CA GLU A 164 14.01 3.95 9.45
C GLU A 164 14.75 3.20 10.57
N ASP A 165 14.11 2.98 11.71
CA ASP A 165 14.79 2.46 12.89
C ASP A 165 14.81 0.93 12.92
N GLU A 166 13.71 0.25 12.51
CA GLU A 166 13.73 -1.21 12.24
C GLU A 166 14.84 -1.55 11.22
N ARG A 167 14.85 -0.86 10.07
CA ARG A 167 15.87 -1.06 9.02
C ARG A 167 17.29 -0.75 9.49
N ARG A 168 17.49 0.07 10.53
CA ARG A 168 18.82 0.31 11.13
C ARG A 168 19.23 -0.79 12.09
N GLU A 169 18.27 -1.36 12.82
CA GLU A 169 18.50 -2.45 13.75
C GLU A 169 18.80 -3.75 12.98
N GLU A 170 18.01 -4.10 11.96
CA GLU A 170 18.30 -5.18 11.01
C GLU A 170 19.66 -5.01 10.32
N ARG A 171 19.98 -3.79 9.87
CA ARG A 171 21.27 -3.51 9.24
C ARG A 171 22.43 -3.72 10.21
N ARG A 172 22.32 -3.28 11.47
CA ARG A 172 23.34 -3.53 12.51
C ARG A 172 23.52 -5.02 12.79
N GLU A 173 22.43 -5.77 12.90
CA GLU A 173 22.48 -7.23 13.08
C GLU A 173 23.17 -7.94 11.90
N SER A 174 22.91 -7.51 10.66
CA SER A 174 23.59 -8.06 9.49
C SER A 174 25.08 -7.69 9.40
N GLU A 175 25.53 -6.65 10.12
CA GLU A 175 26.94 -6.29 10.26
C GLU A 175 27.64 -7.05 11.41
N THR A 176 26.92 -7.45 12.47
CA THR A 176 27.50 -8.21 13.60
C THR A 176 27.52 -9.73 13.39
N HIS A 177 26.69 -10.28 12.50
CA HIS A 177 26.60 -11.73 12.26
C HIS A 177 27.07 -12.11 10.85
N ALA A 178 27.97 -13.09 10.77
CA ALA A 178 28.40 -13.67 9.49
C ALA A 178 27.20 -14.27 8.73
N PRO A 179 27.14 -14.14 7.39
CA PRO A 179 26.01 -14.64 6.61
C PRO A 179 25.91 -16.17 6.73
N PRO A 180 24.75 -16.73 7.13
CA PRO A 180 24.60 -18.16 7.29
C PRO A 180 24.73 -18.90 5.96
N ARG A 181 25.24 -20.14 6.02
CA ARG A 181 25.23 -21.05 4.85
C ARG A 181 23.80 -21.42 4.51
N ARG A 182 23.36 -21.17 3.28
CA ARG A 182 22.01 -21.51 2.83
C ARG A 182 21.71 -23.00 3.02
N THR A 183 20.71 -23.30 3.83
CA THR A 183 20.22 -24.66 4.05
C THR A 183 19.17 -25.04 3.00
N SER A 184 18.81 -26.32 2.92
CA SER A 184 17.74 -26.79 2.03
C SER A 184 16.37 -26.20 2.38
N LYS A 185 16.09 -25.95 3.67
CA LYS A 185 14.86 -25.27 4.13
C LYS A 185 14.76 -23.86 3.51
N GLU A 186 15.84 -23.07 3.58
CA GLU A 186 15.82 -21.67 3.09
C GLU A 186 15.45 -21.54 1.60
N TRP A 187 15.89 -22.51 0.79
CA TRP A 187 15.55 -22.56 -0.63
C TRP A 187 14.09 -22.98 -0.84
N LEU A 188 13.55 -23.88 -0.02
CA LEU A 188 12.14 -24.26 -0.06
C LEU A 188 11.26 -23.04 0.24
N ASP A 189 11.51 -22.34 1.35
CA ASP A 189 10.72 -21.16 1.76
C ASP A 189 10.75 -20.07 0.68
N LEU A 190 11.92 -19.84 0.06
CA LEU A 190 12.07 -18.88 -1.03
C LEU A 190 11.28 -19.27 -2.28
N ILE A 191 11.28 -20.56 -2.64
CA ILE A 191 10.49 -21.07 -3.77
C ILE A 191 9.00 -20.97 -3.46
N THR A 192 8.54 -21.35 -2.26
CA THR A 192 7.15 -21.20 -1.82
C THR A 192 6.72 -19.73 -1.81
N THR A 193 7.59 -18.82 -1.36
CA THR A 193 7.35 -17.36 -1.41
C THR A 193 7.22 -16.87 -2.85
N LEU A 194 8.10 -17.30 -3.76
CA LEU A 194 8.01 -16.95 -5.17
C LEU A 194 6.73 -17.51 -5.81
N SER A 195 6.32 -18.74 -5.50
CA SER A 195 5.06 -19.32 -5.99
C SER A 195 3.84 -18.57 -5.46
N TRP A 196 3.82 -18.15 -4.20
CA TRP A 196 2.76 -17.27 -3.68
C TRP A 196 2.76 -15.89 -4.32
N LEU A 197 3.93 -15.27 -4.54
CA LEU A 197 4.04 -14.00 -5.29
C LEU A 197 3.52 -14.16 -6.73
N ILE A 198 3.83 -15.26 -7.42
CA ILE A 198 3.31 -15.58 -8.76
C ILE A 198 1.78 -15.68 -8.72
N PHE A 199 1.21 -16.48 -7.80
CA PHE A 199 -0.24 -16.64 -7.68
C PHE A 199 -0.94 -15.31 -7.42
N PHE A 200 -0.53 -14.61 -6.37
CA PHE A 200 -1.22 -13.41 -5.90
C PHE A 200 -1.00 -12.18 -6.80
N SER A 201 0.12 -12.09 -7.52
CA SER A 201 0.33 -11.01 -8.49
C SER A 201 -0.60 -11.13 -9.70
N ILE A 202 -0.89 -12.35 -10.17
CA ILE A 202 -1.91 -12.59 -11.21
C ILE A 202 -3.26 -12.08 -10.70
N TRP A 203 -3.72 -12.53 -9.53
CA TRP A 203 -5.00 -12.09 -8.97
C TRP A 203 -5.06 -10.57 -8.69
N GLY A 204 -3.97 -9.96 -8.22
CA GLY A 204 -3.88 -8.52 -8.01
C GLY A 204 -3.99 -7.72 -9.31
N ALA A 205 -3.26 -8.14 -10.36
CA ALA A 205 -3.33 -7.51 -11.68
C ALA A 205 -4.72 -7.66 -12.31
N LEU A 206 -5.32 -8.85 -12.25
CA LEU A 206 -6.67 -9.11 -12.73
C LEU A 206 -7.71 -8.25 -11.98
N ALA A 207 -7.57 -8.13 -10.65
CA ALA A 207 -8.43 -7.28 -9.83
C ALA A 207 -8.24 -5.79 -10.13
N ARG A 208 -7.02 -5.31 -10.39
CA ARG A 208 -6.74 -3.92 -10.82
C ARG A 208 -7.40 -3.61 -12.16
N VAL A 209 -7.18 -4.43 -13.17
CA VAL A 209 -7.76 -4.25 -14.51
C VAL A 209 -9.29 -4.31 -14.43
N GLY A 210 -9.84 -5.31 -13.74
CA GLY A 210 -11.29 -5.44 -13.55
C GLY A 210 -11.93 -4.27 -12.81
N LEU A 211 -11.36 -3.84 -11.67
CA LEU A 211 -11.89 -2.73 -10.89
C LEU A 211 -11.75 -1.37 -11.61
N SER A 212 -10.64 -1.16 -12.32
CA SER A 212 -10.46 0.04 -13.16
C SER A 212 -11.49 0.09 -14.30
N ALA A 213 -11.76 -1.05 -14.95
CA ALA A 213 -12.77 -1.16 -16.00
C ALA A 213 -14.20 -1.00 -15.48
N LEU A 214 -14.52 -1.49 -14.28
CA LEU A 214 -15.84 -1.34 -13.63
C LEU A 214 -16.12 0.10 -13.16
N THR A 215 -15.07 0.88 -12.87
CA THR A 215 -15.19 2.24 -12.31
C THR A 215 -14.90 3.35 -13.33
N THR A 216 -14.42 3.00 -14.52
CA THR A 216 -14.28 3.93 -15.66
C THR A 216 -15.54 3.89 -16.51
N TYR A 217 -16.37 4.94 -16.44
CA TYR A 217 -17.62 5.07 -17.19
C TYR A 217 -17.80 6.52 -17.68
N PRO A 218 -18.67 6.79 -18.67
CA PRO A 218 -18.89 8.15 -19.17
C PRO A 218 -19.35 9.09 -18.04
N GLY A 219 -18.52 10.07 -17.70
CA GLY A 219 -18.77 10.99 -16.58
C GLY A 219 -18.34 10.48 -15.19
N SER A 220 -17.48 9.46 -15.10
CA SER A 220 -16.87 9.04 -13.82
C SER A 220 -16.10 10.22 -13.18
N PRO A 221 -16.29 10.51 -11.88
CA PRO A 221 -15.75 11.72 -11.25
C PRO A 221 -14.26 11.66 -10.94
N VAL A 222 -13.64 10.48 -11.03
CA VAL A 222 -12.23 10.18 -10.76
C VAL A 222 -11.74 9.12 -11.75
N ALA A 223 -10.41 8.99 -11.92
CA ALA A 223 -9.84 7.90 -12.71
C ALA A 223 -10.10 6.52 -12.07
N GLY A 224 -10.31 5.48 -12.88
CA GLY A 224 -10.62 4.14 -12.38
C GLY A 224 -9.51 3.53 -11.51
N ILE A 225 -8.25 3.92 -11.74
CA ILE A 225 -7.09 3.44 -10.97
C ILE A 225 -7.16 3.83 -9.48
N ILE A 226 -7.84 4.93 -9.12
CA ILE A 226 -8.01 5.38 -7.73
C ILE A 226 -8.68 4.30 -6.88
N TRP A 227 -9.66 3.58 -7.43
CA TRP A 227 -10.36 2.51 -6.71
C TRP A 227 -9.45 1.30 -6.44
N ALA A 228 -8.58 0.95 -7.40
CA ALA A 228 -7.60 -0.12 -7.24
C ALA A 228 -6.48 0.27 -6.26
N ASN A 229 -6.00 1.53 -6.33
CA ASN A 229 -5.03 2.09 -5.40
C ASN A 229 -5.59 2.22 -3.97
N PHE A 230 -6.87 2.59 -3.81
CA PHE A 230 -7.58 2.56 -2.53
C PHE A 230 -7.70 1.12 -2.00
N ALA A 231 -8.24 0.19 -2.81
CA ALA A 231 -8.51 -1.18 -2.38
C ALA A 231 -7.23 -1.96 -2.02
N GLY A 232 -6.17 -1.84 -2.81
CA GLY A 232 -4.87 -2.45 -2.50
C GLY A 232 -4.23 -1.85 -1.25
N SER A 233 -4.36 -0.54 -1.02
CA SER A 233 -3.89 0.10 0.22
C SER A 233 -4.73 -0.31 1.43
N PHE A 234 -6.04 -0.51 1.26
CA PHE A 234 -6.94 -0.99 2.30
C PHE A 234 -6.61 -2.41 2.75
N VAL A 235 -6.42 -3.35 1.82
CA VAL A 235 -6.02 -4.72 2.17
C VAL A 235 -4.60 -4.73 2.77
N MET A 236 -3.67 -3.90 2.26
CA MET A 236 -2.34 -3.73 2.87
C MET A 236 -2.44 -3.27 4.33
N GLY A 237 -3.27 -2.26 4.62
CA GLY A 237 -3.44 -1.71 5.97
C GLY A 237 -4.09 -2.70 6.93
N PHE A 238 -5.08 -3.46 6.45
CA PHE A 238 -5.65 -4.57 7.19
C PHE A 238 -4.58 -5.61 7.55
N MET A 239 -3.76 -6.05 6.59
CA MET A 239 -2.72 -7.06 6.80
C MET A 239 -1.52 -6.55 7.63
N ALA A 240 -1.22 -5.24 7.61
CA ALA A 240 -0.19 -4.64 8.46
C ALA A 240 -0.61 -4.66 9.94
N GLU A 241 -1.89 -4.42 10.22
CA GLU A 241 -2.47 -4.33 11.56
C GLU A 241 -2.99 -5.67 12.10
N GLU A 242 -3.44 -6.58 11.23
CA GLU A 242 -3.85 -7.94 11.60
C GLU A 242 -2.61 -8.76 11.96
N ILE A 243 -2.47 -9.10 13.24
CA ILE A 243 -1.28 -9.72 13.83
C ILE A 243 -1.56 -11.16 14.31
N ARG A 244 -2.81 -11.46 14.69
CA ARG A 244 -3.18 -12.64 15.47
C ARG A 244 -3.42 -13.88 14.62
N PHE A 245 -3.92 -13.72 13.38
CA PHE A 245 -4.06 -14.86 12.47
C PHE A 245 -2.69 -15.50 12.19
N PHE A 246 -1.66 -14.67 11.97
CA PHE A 246 -0.33 -15.12 11.57
C PHE A 246 0.61 -15.46 12.74
N ALA A 247 0.30 -15.02 13.96
CA ALA A 247 1.06 -15.35 15.16
C ALA A 247 1.20 -16.86 15.37
N VAL A 248 2.36 -17.29 15.87
CA VAL A 248 2.56 -18.62 16.46
C VAL A 248 2.26 -18.48 17.96
N PRO A 249 1.45 -19.36 18.58
CA PRO A 249 1.38 -19.45 20.04
C PRO A 249 2.74 -19.86 20.58
N ASP A 250 3.30 -19.09 21.50
CA ASP A 250 4.56 -19.42 22.15
C ASP A 250 4.33 -20.56 23.17
N GLU A 251 4.66 -21.80 22.77
CA GLU A 251 4.55 -22.98 23.64
C GLU A 251 5.60 -22.98 24.77
N ALA A 252 6.58 -22.08 24.75
CA ALA A 252 7.62 -21.94 25.79
C ALA A 252 7.29 -20.86 26.83
N ALA A 253 6.22 -20.07 26.66
CA ALA A 253 5.81 -19.01 27.58
C ALA A 253 5.14 -19.53 28.87
N SER A 254 5.82 -20.38 29.63
CA SER A 254 5.50 -20.60 31.04
C SER A 254 5.71 -19.30 31.83
N ASP A 255 4.80 -18.97 32.76
CA ASP A 255 4.93 -17.82 33.68
C ASP A 255 6.13 -18.01 34.64
N GLU A 256 7.36 -17.77 34.16
CA GLU A 256 8.55 -17.74 35.01
C GLU A 256 8.58 -16.46 35.86
N GLN A 257 8.10 -16.59 37.10
CA GLN A 257 8.22 -15.53 38.11
C GLN A 257 9.64 -15.47 38.68
N GLU A 258 10.54 -14.73 38.02
CA GLU A 258 11.79 -14.31 38.68
C GLU A 258 11.50 -13.30 39.81
N GLU A 259 11.53 -13.77 41.05
CA GLU A 259 11.52 -12.90 42.22
C GLU A 259 12.93 -12.40 42.54
N LYS A 260 13.25 -11.17 42.10
CA LYS A 260 14.46 -10.46 42.51
C LYS A 260 14.10 -9.29 43.42
N ASN A 261 14.80 -9.22 44.56
CA ASN A 261 14.68 -8.15 45.58
C ASN A 261 13.23 -7.87 46.06
N GLY A 262 12.36 -8.89 46.09
CA GLY A 262 10.97 -8.76 46.55
C GLY A 262 10.03 -8.02 45.60
N ILE A 263 10.43 -7.78 44.34
CA ILE A 263 9.58 -7.21 43.30
C ILE A 263 9.27 -8.30 42.28
N ALA A 264 8.12 -8.95 42.44
CA ALA A 264 7.61 -9.95 41.51
C ALA A 264 7.27 -9.31 40.15
N THR A 265 8.23 -9.32 39.24
CA THR A 265 8.09 -8.72 37.90
C THR A 265 7.48 -9.75 36.96
N ARG A 266 6.17 -9.63 36.67
CA ARG A 266 5.53 -10.52 35.69
C ARG A 266 5.93 -10.11 34.28
N TYR A 267 6.87 -10.83 33.70
CA TYR A 267 7.13 -10.78 32.26
C TYR A 267 5.93 -11.35 31.51
N VAL A 268 5.05 -10.47 31.03
CA VAL A 268 4.05 -10.85 30.03
C VAL A 268 4.79 -11.26 28.77
N GLY A 269 4.60 -12.50 28.31
CA GLY A 269 5.30 -13.05 27.16
C GLY A 269 5.25 -12.11 25.96
N HIS A 270 6.42 -11.63 25.53
CA HIS A 270 6.52 -10.74 24.39
C HIS A 270 6.30 -11.54 23.10
N TRP A 271 5.10 -11.42 22.52
CA TRP A 271 4.76 -12.03 21.24
C TRP A 271 5.81 -11.68 20.17
N SER A 272 6.70 -12.61 19.84
CA SER A 272 7.69 -12.46 18.77
C SER A 272 6.98 -12.63 17.42
N ILE A 273 6.39 -11.53 16.94
CA ILE A 273 5.53 -11.46 15.76
C ILE A 273 6.37 -11.58 14.48
N ASP A 274 6.87 -12.78 14.18
CA ASP A 274 7.58 -13.05 12.93
C ASP A 274 6.61 -13.28 11.75
N LYS A 275 5.81 -12.23 11.46
CA LYS A 275 5.09 -12.09 10.19
C LYS A 275 6.06 -12.22 8.99
N LYS A 276 7.29 -11.73 9.18
CA LYS A 276 8.33 -11.64 8.14
C LYS A 276 8.71 -13.03 7.60
N ALA A 277 8.59 -14.08 8.41
CA ALA A 277 8.87 -15.46 8.02
C ALA A 277 7.85 -16.13 7.07
N ILE A 278 6.62 -15.62 6.92
CA ILE A 278 5.50 -16.41 6.36
C ILE A 278 5.29 -16.17 4.85
N PRO A 279 5.48 -17.18 3.97
CA PRO A 279 5.36 -17.03 2.51
C PRO A 279 3.99 -16.52 2.03
N LEU A 280 2.91 -16.96 2.68
CA LEU A 280 1.53 -16.53 2.38
C LEU A 280 1.30 -15.05 2.70
N TYR A 281 1.88 -14.54 3.80
CA TYR A 281 1.76 -13.13 4.17
C TYR A 281 2.39 -12.24 3.12
N ILE A 282 3.63 -12.56 2.70
CA ILE A 282 4.35 -11.90 1.61
C ILE A 282 3.57 -12.01 0.28
N GLY A 283 2.93 -13.16 0.02
CA GLY A 283 2.03 -13.35 -1.12
C GLY A 283 0.87 -12.35 -1.14
N ILE A 284 0.16 -12.19 -0.02
CA ILE A 284 -1.00 -11.28 0.06
C ILE A 284 -0.55 -9.81 0.03
N THR A 285 0.46 -9.42 0.81
CA THR A 285 0.90 -8.01 0.89
C THR A 285 1.70 -7.59 -0.34
N THR A 286 2.87 -8.20 -0.54
CA THR A 286 3.79 -7.84 -1.63
C THR A 286 3.25 -8.28 -2.99
N GLY A 287 2.63 -9.46 -3.06
CA GLY A 287 2.04 -9.99 -4.30
C GLY A 287 0.72 -9.32 -4.66
N PHE A 288 -0.35 -9.58 -3.90
CA PHE A 288 -1.71 -9.12 -4.25
C PHE A 288 -1.87 -7.61 -4.06
N CYS A 289 -1.64 -7.07 -2.87
CA CYS A 289 -1.86 -5.64 -2.59
C CYS A 289 -0.92 -4.76 -3.43
N GLY A 290 0.34 -5.19 -3.58
CA GLY A 290 1.30 -4.54 -4.47
C GLY A 290 0.81 -4.45 -5.91
N SER A 291 0.35 -5.56 -6.50
CA SER A 291 -0.08 -5.64 -7.91
C SER A 291 -1.51 -5.16 -8.20
N LEU A 292 -2.36 -5.10 -7.16
CA LEU A 292 -3.68 -4.46 -7.20
C LEU A 292 -3.54 -2.92 -7.26
N THR A 293 -2.53 -2.37 -6.60
CA THR A 293 -2.14 -0.98 -6.83
C THR A 293 -1.25 -0.83 -8.08
N SER A 294 -1.12 0.38 -8.63
CA SER A 294 -0.07 0.70 -9.60
C SER A 294 0.30 2.18 -9.53
N PHE A 295 1.60 2.45 -9.46
CA PHE A 295 2.13 3.81 -9.51
C PHE A 295 2.26 4.29 -10.96
N SER A 296 2.69 3.43 -11.89
CA SER A 296 2.84 3.83 -13.30
C SER A 296 1.49 4.22 -13.92
N SER A 297 0.44 3.43 -13.67
CA SER A 297 -0.92 3.75 -14.14
C SER A 297 -1.50 5.01 -13.47
N TRP A 298 -1.13 5.33 -12.23
CA TRP A 298 -1.49 6.61 -11.61
C TRP A 298 -0.73 7.78 -12.25
N MET A 299 0.58 7.66 -12.50
CA MET A 299 1.36 8.70 -13.18
C MET A 299 0.88 8.92 -14.63
N ARG A 300 0.40 7.86 -15.30
CA ARG A 300 -0.29 7.90 -16.60
C ARG A 300 -1.57 8.73 -16.55
N ASP A 301 -2.43 8.48 -15.57
CA ASP A 301 -3.70 9.20 -15.43
C ASP A 301 -3.48 10.65 -14.96
N VAL A 302 -2.47 10.92 -14.12
CA VAL A 302 -1.99 12.28 -13.80
C VAL A 302 -1.47 13.00 -15.04
N PHE A 303 -0.74 12.31 -15.92
CA PHE A 303 -0.32 12.89 -17.20
C PHE A 303 -1.52 13.19 -18.09
N PHE A 304 -2.48 12.28 -18.26
CA PHE A 304 -3.70 12.53 -19.05
C PHE A 304 -4.56 13.67 -18.49
N ALA A 305 -4.58 13.82 -17.16
CA ALA A 305 -5.19 14.97 -16.48
C ALA A 305 -4.45 16.29 -16.79
N LEU A 306 -3.12 16.30 -16.83
CA LEU A 306 -2.30 17.46 -17.20
C LEU A 306 -2.41 17.80 -18.69
N SER A 307 -2.35 16.81 -19.58
CA SER A 307 -2.40 17.02 -21.03
C SER A 307 -3.82 17.28 -21.53
N ASN A 308 -4.86 16.92 -20.75
CA ASN A 308 -6.29 17.00 -21.10
C ASN A 308 -6.63 16.18 -22.35
N THR A 309 -6.33 14.88 -22.31
CA THR A 309 -6.30 14.04 -23.51
C THR A 309 -7.21 12.83 -23.47
N GLN A 310 -7.39 12.19 -22.31
CA GLN A 310 -8.21 10.99 -22.16
C GLN A 310 -9.03 11.04 -20.87
N PRO A 311 -10.31 11.45 -20.92
CA PRO A 311 -10.97 12.19 -22.00
C PRO A 311 -10.53 13.67 -22.05
N ALA A 312 -10.69 14.32 -23.21
CA ALA A 312 -10.39 15.73 -23.40
C ALA A 312 -11.61 16.62 -23.10
N TYR A 313 -11.47 17.62 -22.23
CA TYR A 313 -12.53 18.56 -21.86
C TYR A 313 -12.29 19.99 -22.39
N PRO A 314 -13.34 20.75 -22.73
CA PRO A 314 -13.22 22.15 -23.12
C PRO A 314 -12.97 23.05 -21.89
N ARG A 315 -11.69 23.24 -21.52
CA ARG A 315 -11.30 24.06 -20.36
C ARG A 315 -10.05 24.91 -20.63
N HIS A 316 -9.93 26.05 -19.96
CA HIS A 316 -8.76 26.93 -20.04
C HIS A 316 -7.48 26.29 -19.47
N ARG A 317 -6.31 26.73 -19.97
CA ARG A 317 -4.99 26.13 -19.67
C ARG A 317 -4.66 25.98 -18.18
N GLY A 318 -5.15 26.87 -17.31
CA GLY A 318 -4.92 26.79 -15.86
C GLY A 318 -5.52 25.52 -15.22
N TYR A 319 -6.72 25.12 -15.66
CA TYR A 319 -7.44 23.96 -15.13
C TYR A 319 -6.75 22.62 -15.40
N ASN A 320 -5.76 22.58 -16.30
CA ASN A 320 -4.92 21.39 -16.50
C ASN A 320 -3.95 21.16 -15.34
N VAL A 321 -3.41 22.24 -14.75
CA VAL A 321 -2.55 22.14 -13.55
C VAL A 321 -3.41 21.77 -12.34
N GLU A 322 -4.61 22.35 -12.24
CA GLU A 322 -5.59 21.98 -11.21
C GLU A 322 -6.00 20.50 -11.32
N ALA A 323 -6.26 19.98 -12.52
CA ALA A 323 -6.58 18.57 -12.73
C ALA A 323 -5.43 17.62 -12.37
N LEU A 324 -4.18 17.96 -12.69
CA LEU A 324 -3.00 17.24 -12.22
C LEU A 324 -2.93 17.23 -10.68
N LEU A 325 -3.16 18.38 -10.04
CA LEU A 325 -3.12 18.47 -8.58
C LEU A 325 -4.27 17.69 -7.94
N ALA A 326 -5.46 17.71 -8.52
CA ALA A 326 -6.61 16.93 -8.08
C ALA A 326 -6.32 15.42 -8.13
N GLU A 327 -5.81 14.90 -9.25
CA GLU A 327 -5.50 13.47 -9.41
C GLU A 327 -4.35 13.00 -8.49
N VAL A 328 -3.35 13.86 -8.25
CA VAL A 328 -2.27 13.60 -7.28
C VAL A 328 -2.79 13.60 -5.84
N LEU A 329 -3.56 14.63 -5.45
CA LEU A 329 -4.07 14.79 -4.08
C LEU A 329 -5.12 13.73 -3.75
N ALA A 330 -6.07 13.48 -4.65
CA ALA A 330 -7.15 12.50 -4.47
C ALA A 330 -6.57 11.08 -4.31
N THR A 331 -5.71 10.64 -5.24
CA THR A 331 -5.09 9.30 -5.13
C THR A 331 -4.27 9.17 -3.85
N THR A 332 -3.44 10.17 -3.51
CA THR A 332 -2.62 10.12 -2.28
C THR A 332 -3.50 10.06 -1.03
N ALA A 333 -4.50 10.94 -0.91
CA ALA A 333 -5.37 11.03 0.25
C ALA A 333 -6.26 9.79 0.40
N LEU A 334 -6.82 9.27 -0.70
CA LEU A 334 -7.64 8.07 -0.69
C LEU A 334 -6.81 6.82 -0.40
N SER A 335 -5.61 6.66 -0.95
CA SER A 335 -4.75 5.52 -0.62
C SER A 335 -4.27 5.53 0.83
N VAL A 336 -3.89 6.71 1.38
CA VAL A 336 -3.59 6.87 2.83
C VAL A 336 -4.82 6.60 3.69
N GLY A 337 -6.00 7.08 3.28
CA GLY A 337 -7.27 6.81 3.95
C GLY A 337 -7.64 5.34 3.93
N GLY A 338 -7.43 4.65 2.80
CA GLY A 338 -7.60 3.22 2.64
C GLY A 338 -6.72 2.43 3.61
N LEU A 339 -5.41 2.72 3.66
CA LEU A 339 -4.48 2.08 4.60
C LEU A 339 -4.98 2.16 6.05
N LYS A 340 -5.38 3.35 6.50
CA LYS A 340 -5.89 3.57 7.86
C LYS A 340 -7.25 2.91 8.10
N ALA A 341 -8.16 2.94 7.12
CA ALA A 341 -9.47 2.31 7.22
C ALA A 341 -9.37 0.77 7.29
N GLY A 342 -8.44 0.17 6.54
CA GLY A 342 -8.15 -1.26 6.61
C GLY A 342 -7.60 -1.67 7.98
N ALA A 343 -6.69 -0.88 8.53
CA ALA A 343 -6.16 -1.08 9.88
C ALA A 343 -7.22 -0.91 10.97
N HIS A 344 -8.05 0.13 10.91
CA HIS A 344 -9.19 0.29 11.82
C HIS A 344 -10.16 -0.90 11.75
N LEU A 345 -10.40 -1.47 10.56
CA LEU A 345 -11.22 -2.67 10.42
C LEU A 345 -10.54 -3.92 11.01
N ALA A 346 -9.23 -4.07 10.87
CA ALA A 346 -8.47 -5.15 11.51
C ALA A 346 -8.56 -5.06 13.05
N LEU A 347 -8.41 -3.86 13.63
CA LEU A 347 -8.57 -3.62 15.07
C LEU A 347 -10.01 -3.90 15.53
N PHE A 348 -11.02 -3.50 14.76
CA PHE A 348 -12.44 -3.76 15.05
C PHE A 348 -12.79 -5.26 15.01
N LEU A 349 -12.25 -6.00 14.04
CA LEU A 349 -12.48 -7.45 13.90
C LEU A 349 -11.53 -8.31 14.76
N ARG A 350 -10.49 -7.72 15.36
CA ARG A 350 -9.47 -8.37 16.23
C ARG A 350 -10.01 -9.28 17.33
N PRO A 351 -11.22 -9.08 17.91
CA PRO A 351 -11.82 -10.03 18.87
C PRO A 351 -12.41 -11.29 18.24
N GLY A 352 -12.74 -11.29 16.95
CA GLY A 352 -13.39 -12.39 16.23
C GLY A 352 -12.50 -13.14 15.24
N ILE A 353 -11.28 -12.69 14.99
CA ILE A 353 -10.31 -13.35 14.10
C ILE A 353 -9.60 -14.48 14.86
N PRO A 354 -9.69 -15.75 14.42
CA PRO A 354 -8.99 -16.87 15.04
C PRO A 354 -7.50 -16.89 14.65
N THR A 355 -6.66 -17.46 15.52
CA THR A 355 -5.25 -17.77 15.22
C THR A 355 -5.14 -18.91 14.19
N MET A 356 -4.26 -18.81 13.20
CA MET A 356 -4.06 -19.88 12.21
C MET A 356 -3.42 -21.12 12.87
N PRO A 357 -4.03 -22.32 12.77
CA PRO A 357 -3.45 -23.54 13.33
C PRO A 357 -2.08 -23.87 12.72
N ALA A 358 -1.10 -24.21 13.55
CA ALA A 358 0.25 -24.55 13.07
C ALA A 358 0.24 -25.71 12.05
N ALA A 359 -0.62 -26.71 12.26
CA ALA A 359 -0.81 -27.85 11.35
C ALA A 359 -1.29 -27.45 9.93
N LEU A 360 -1.91 -26.27 9.77
CA LEU A 360 -2.37 -25.79 8.45
C LEU A 360 -1.23 -25.21 7.61
N ARG A 361 -0.12 -24.76 8.23
CA ARG A 361 1.02 -24.13 7.55
C ARG A 361 1.60 -24.99 6.41
N PRO A 362 2.05 -26.25 6.63
CA PRO A 362 2.60 -27.07 5.55
C PRO A 362 1.60 -27.37 4.42
N HIS A 363 0.29 -27.43 4.71
CA HIS A 363 -0.72 -27.60 3.68
C HIS A 363 -0.86 -26.35 2.78
N LEU A 364 -0.74 -25.15 3.35
CA LEU A 364 -0.73 -23.91 2.57
C LEU A 364 0.59 -23.73 1.79
N ASP A 365 1.72 -24.17 2.32
CA ASP A 365 3.00 -24.13 1.59
C ASP A 365 2.99 -25.07 0.38
N ILE A 366 2.48 -26.30 0.55
CA ILE A 366 2.27 -27.24 -0.57
C ILE A 366 1.25 -26.68 -1.58
N ALA A 367 0.16 -26.09 -1.11
CA ALA A 367 -0.84 -25.48 -1.99
C ALA A 367 -0.25 -24.31 -2.79
N GLY A 368 0.49 -23.40 -2.15
CA GLY A 368 1.16 -22.29 -2.83
C GLY A 368 2.16 -22.76 -3.87
N LEU A 369 2.98 -23.76 -3.54
CA LEU A 369 3.96 -24.37 -4.44
C LEU A 369 3.35 -24.96 -5.71
N ALA A 370 2.12 -25.49 -5.62
CA ALA A 370 1.36 -25.97 -6.79
C ALA A 370 0.62 -24.83 -7.53
N LEU A 371 -0.10 -23.99 -6.79
CA LEU A 371 -1.01 -22.97 -7.34
C LEU A 371 -0.29 -21.88 -8.14
N GLY A 372 0.86 -21.39 -7.68
CA GLY A 372 1.62 -20.35 -8.39
C GLY A 372 2.02 -20.78 -9.82
N PRO A 373 2.82 -21.84 -9.97
CA PRO A 373 3.20 -22.37 -11.27
C PRO A 373 2.00 -22.82 -12.12
N ALA A 374 0.98 -23.44 -11.53
CA ALA A 374 -0.21 -23.90 -12.26
C ALA A 374 -1.03 -22.73 -12.81
N CYS A 375 -1.26 -21.65 -12.04
CA CYS A 375 -1.97 -20.46 -12.52
C CYS A 375 -1.17 -19.72 -13.59
N TRP A 376 0.16 -19.62 -13.46
CA TRP A 376 1.00 -18.93 -14.44
C TRP A 376 1.11 -19.70 -15.77
N ALA A 377 1.28 -21.02 -15.71
CA ALA A 377 1.21 -21.88 -16.89
C ALA A 377 -0.20 -21.84 -17.52
N GLY A 378 -1.25 -21.89 -16.71
CA GLY A 378 -2.64 -21.78 -17.15
C GLY A 378 -2.93 -20.50 -17.91
N ILE A 379 -2.57 -19.34 -17.36
CA ILE A 379 -2.81 -18.05 -18.02
C ILE A 379 -1.93 -17.84 -19.27
N ALA A 380 -0.72 -18.40 -19.30
CA ALA A 380 0.12 -18.43 -20.50
C ALA A 380 -0.48 -19.30 -21.62
N LEU A 381 -1.00 -20.49 -21.30
CA LEU A 381 -1.72 -21.34 -22.25
C LEU A 381 -3.00 -20.66 -22.74
N MET A 382 -3.78 -20.02 -21.85
CA MET A 382 -4.95 -19.24 -22.23
C MET A 382 -4.58 -18.05 -23.13
N ALA A 383 -3.49 -17.32 -22.85
CA ALA A 383 -3.00 -16.26 -23.73
C ALA A 383 -2.65 -16.80 -25.12
N GLY A 384 -2.05 -18.00 -25.21
CA GLY A 384 -1.83 -18.71 -26.46
C GLY A 384 -3.14 -19.00 -27.21
N PHE A 385 -4.09 -19.70 -26.58
CA PHE A 385 -5.27 -20.27 -27.25
C PHE A 385 -6.50 -19.36 -27.35
N ILE A 386 -6.61 -18.26 -26.59
CA ILE A 386 -7.84 -17.45 -26.48
C ILE A 386 -7.59 -16.00 -26.94
N PRO A 387 -7.86 -15.66 -28.22
CA PRO A 387 -7.64 -14.31 -28.75
C PRO A 387 -8.48 -13.22 -28.07
N LYS A 388 -9.73 -13.54 -27.67
CA LYS A 388 -10.73 -12.55 -27.21
C LYS A 388 -10.26 -11.68 -26.04
N TRP A 389 -9.53 -12.26 -25.09
CA TRP A 389 -9.09 -11.59 -23.86
C TRP A 389 -7.57 -11.34 -23.84
N ARG A 390 -6.88 -11.59 -24.97
CA ARG A 390 -5.43 -11.72 -25.04
C ARG A 390 -4.70 -10.44 -24.60
N GLY A 391 -4.94 -9.32 -25.28
CA GLY A 391 -4.33 -8.03 -24.95
C GLY A 391 -4.90 -7.34 -23.70
N THR A 392 -6.19 -7.57 -23.40
CA THR A 392 -6.90 -6.86 -22.32
C THR A 392 -6.64 -7.43 -20.93
N VAL A 393 -6.41 -8.74 -20.81
CA VAL A 393 -6.39 -9.44 -19.51
C VAL A 393 -5.30 -10.50 -19.43
N LEU A 394 -5.18 -11.36 -20.46
CA LEU A 394 -4.34 -12.55 -20.37
C LEU A 394 -2.85 -12.21 -20.41
N PHE A 395 -2.39 -11.33 -21.31
CA PHE A 395 -0.99 -10.89 -21.31
C PHE A 395 -0.63 -10.10 -20.04
N ALA A 396 -1.53 -9.28 -19.50
CA ALA A 396 -1.30 -8.60 -18.22
C ALA A 396 -1.03 -9.60 -17.10
N GLY A 397 -1.84 -10.66 -16.99
CA GLY A 397 -1.62 -11.75 -16.04
C GLY A 397 -0.36 -12.61 -16.32
N VAL A 398 0.05 -12.77 -17.58
CA VAL A 398 1.33 -13.44 -17.92
C VAL A 398 2.54 -12.64 -17.45
N PHE A 399 2.51 -11.29 -17.56
CA PHE A 399 3.63 -10.44 -17.19
C PHE A 399 3.64 -9.96 -15.73
N ALA A 400 2.49 -9.98 -15.03
CA ALA A 400 2.35 -9.56 -13.63
C ALA A 400 3.32 -10.24 -12.63
N PRO A 401 3.60 -11.55 -12.72
CA PRO A 401 4.62 -12.20 -11.88
C PRO A 401 6.03 -11.66 -12.11
N VAL A 402 6.39 -11.31 -13.35
CA VAL A 402 7.73 -10.78 -13.69
C VAL A 402 7.94 -9.41 -13.01
N GLY A 403 6.95 -8.51 -13.12
CA GLY A 403 7.00 -7.22 -12.43
C GLY A 403 7.10 -7.36 -10.92
N THR A 404 6.31 -8.26 -10.33
CA THR A 404 6.28 -8.52 -8.89
C THR A 404 7.60 -9.08 -8.37
N ILE A 405 8.20 -10.06 -9.06
CA ILE A 405 9.47 -10.66 -8.67
C ILE A 405 10.62 -9.64 -8.79
N LEU A 406 10.59 -8.78 -9.81
CA LEU A 406 11.53 -7.67 -9.95
C LEU A 406 11.38 -6.65 -8.81
N ARG A 407 10.15 -6.23 -8.48
CA ARG A 407 9.86 -5.34 -7.33
C ARG A 407 10.36 -5.92 -6.02
N PHE A 408 9.94 -7.14 -5.67
CA PHE A 408 10.38 -7.85 -4.47
C PHE A 408 11.91 -7.96 -4.36
N THR A 409 12.58 -8.24 -5.48
CA THR A 409 14.05 -8.33 -5.54
C THR A 409 14.71 -6.95 -5.40
N ALA A 410 14.12 -5.89 -5.94
CA ALA A 410 14.62 -4.52 -5.82
C ALA A 410 14.45 -3.99 -4.39
N SER A 411 13.27 -4.13 -3.77
CA SER A 411 13.01 -3.72 -2.38
C SER A 411 14.01 -4.38 -1.42
N ARG A 412 14.13 -5.71 -1.44
CA ARG A 412 15.06 -6.48 -0.58
C ARG A 412 16.53 -6.09 -0.73
N LYS A 413 16.96 -5.62 -1.91
CA LYS A 413 18.37 -5.27 -2.18
C LYS A 413 18.70 -3.81 -1.98
N LEU A 414 17.73 -2.91 -2.18
CA LEU A 414 17.98 -1.48 -2.29
C LEU A 414 17.37 -0.66 -1.15
N ASN A 415 16.22 -1.05 -0.58
CA ASN A 415 15.63 -0.33 0.55
C ASN A 415 16.52 -0.34 1.82
N PRO A 416 17.21 -1.45 2.20
CA PRO A 416 18.13 -1.46 3.34
C PRO A 416 19.37 -0.58 3.19
N LEU A 417 19.72 -0.17 1.95
CA LEU A 417 20.89 0.68 1.69
C LEU A 417 20.71 2.12 2.19
N MET A 418 19.46 2.61 2.21
CA MET A 418 19.11 3.94 2.69
C MET A 418 17.80 3.89 3.50
N PRO A 419 17.86 3.61 4.83
CA PRO A 419 16.66 3.50 5.66
C PRO A 419 15.67 4.68 5.54
N SER A 420 16.20 5.91 5.37
CA SER A 420 15.44 7.15 5.21
C SER A 420 14.97 7.49 3.79
N PHE A 421 15.29 6.67 2.79
CA PHE A 421 14.81 6.84 1.42
C PHE A 421 14.73 5.47 0.73
N PRO A 422 13.53 4.86 0.63
CA PRO A 422 13.35 3.53 0.03
C PRO A 422 13.76 3.47 -1.45
N LEU A 423 15.03 3.19 -1.70
CA LEU A 423 15.63 3.27 -3.03
C LEU A 423 15.07 2.19 -3.97
N GLY A 424 14.71 1.02 -3.46
CA GLY A 424 14.09 -0.05 -4.24
C GLY A 424 12.71 0.35 -4.72
N THR A 425 11.82 0.74 -3.80
CA THR A 425 10.45 1.16 -4.12
C THR A 425 10.46 2.40 -5.04
N PHE A 426 11.34 3.38 -4.78
CA PHE A 426 11.57 4.52 -5.68
C PHE A 426 11.98 4.09 -7.09
N THR A 427 13.01 3.25 -7.20
CA THR A 427 13.59 2.83 -8.48
C THR A 427 12.55 2.11 -9.33
N VAL A 428 11.76 1.19 -8.75
CA VAL A 428 10.76 0.45 -9.52
C VAL A 428 9.56 1.32 -9.91
N ASN A 429 9.11 2.22 -9.04
CA ASN A 429 8.02 3.15 -9.37
C ASN A 429 8.41 4.12 -10.50
N VAL A 430 9.62 4.69 -10.49
CA VAL A 430 10.08 5.61 -11.54
C VAL A 430 10.44 4.84 -12.83
N SER A 431 11.14 3.71 -12.76
CA SER A 431 11.48 2.93 -13.98
C SER A 431 10.26 2.28 -14.62
N GLY A 432 9.30 1.79 -13.84
CA GLY A 432 8.01 1.32 -14.36
C GLY A 432 7.18 2.44 -14.99
N SER A 433 7.23 3.67 -14.45
CA SER A 433 6.59 4.84 -15.07
C SER A 433 7.24 5.22 -16.40
N LEU A 434 8.58 5.15 -16.50
CA LEU A 434 9.31 5.35 -17.76
C LEU A 434 8.97 4.27 -18.79
N LEU A 435 8.85 3.00 -18.39
CA LEU A 435 8.52 1.90 -19.30
C LEU A 435 7.06 1.97 -19.80
N ASP A 436 6.09 2.22 -18.92
CA ASP A 436 4.67 2.44 -19.27
C ASP A 436 4.56 3.59 -20.30
N ALA A 437 5.24 4.72 -20.03
CA ALA A 437 5.32 5.84 -20.97
C ALA A 437 5.95 5.46 -22.33
N MET A 438 7.04 4.67 -22.35
CA MET A 438 7.63 4.19 -23.60
C MET A 438 6.70 3.24 -24.37
N PHE A 439 5.96 2.36 -23.69
CA PHE A 439 5.05 1.42 -24.34
C PHE A 439 3.85 2.13 -24.97
N ILE A 440 3.26 3.12 -24.31
CA ILE A 440 2.17 3.93 -24.89
C ILE A 440 2.68 4.70 -26.12
N LEU A 441 3.89 5.27 -26.04
CA LEU A 441 4.50 5.96 -27.18
C LEU A 441 4.67 4.99 -28.37
N LEU A 442 5.17 3.77 -28.13
CA LEU A 442 5.25 2.71 -29.14
C LEU A 442 3.87 2.32 -29.71
N GLN A 443 2.82 2.25 -28.90
CA GLN A 443 1.43 2.00 -29.35
C GLN A 443 0.87 3.11 -30.26
N ASN A 444 1.53 4.26 -30.40
CA ASN A 444 1.13 5.34 -31.30
C ASN A 444 1.93 5.38 -32.62
N TYR A 445 2.94 4.51 -32.81
CA TYR A 445 3.65 4.38 -34.07
C TYR A 445 2.97 3.39 -35.02
N SER A 446 2.73 3.82 -36.27
CA SER A 446 2.02 3.05 -37.31
C SER A 446 2.71 1.78 -37.81
N GLY A 447 3.89 1.43 -37.30
CA GLY A 447 4.59 0.18 -37.59
C GLY A 447 4.22 -1.00 -36.68
N VAL A 448 3.46 -0.76 -35.61
CA VAL A 448 3.08 -1.82 -34.65
C VAL A 448 1.82 -2.53 -35.12
N GLY A 449 1.94 -3.82 -35.45
CA GLY A 449 0.80 -4.67 -35.78
C GLY A 449 -0.05 -5.03 -34.55
N PHE A 450 -1.31 -5.41 -34.75
CA PHE A 450 -2.30 -5.68 -33.69
C PHE A 450 -1.82 -6.60 -32.56
N LEU A 451 -1.05 -7.66 -32.85
CA LEU A 451 -0.49 -8.52 -31.80
C LEU A 451 0.58 -7.80 -30.95
N GLY A 452 1.35 -6.90 -31.56
CA GLY A 452 2.29 -6.02 -30.85
C GLY A 452 1.56 -5.04 -29.92
N CYS A 453 0.46 -4.44 -30.38
CA CYS A 453 -0.44 -3.66 -29.53
C CYS A 453 -0.91 -4.45 -28.30
N GLN A 454 -1.41 -5.67 -28.52
CA GLN A 454 -1.85 -6.54 -27.41
C GLN A 454 -0.72 -6.85 -26.43
N VAL A 455 0.51 -7.12 -26.91
CA VAL A 455 1.67 -7.38 -26.05
C VAL A 455 2.09 -6.12 -25.28
N LEU A 456 2.11 -4.94 -25.92
CA LEU A 456 2.43 -3.67 -25.26
C LEU A 456 1.42 -3.32 -24.16
N GLN A 457 0.11 -3.46 -24.42
CA GLN A 457 -0.92 -3.28 -23.39
C GLN A 457 -0.75 -4.26 -22.22
N GLY A 458 -0.34 -5.51 -22.50
CA GLY A 458 0.01 -6.49 -21.47
C GLY A 458 1.28 -6.15 -20.68
N LEU A 459 2.24 -5.45 -21.28
CA LEU A 459 3.45 -4.96 -20.60
C LEU A 459 3.18 -3.69 -19.76
N GLU A 460 2.26 -2.83 -20.21
CA GLU A 460 1.73 -1.72 -19.41
C GLU A 460 0.99 -2.28 -18.18
N ASP A 461 -0.14 -2.97 -18.39
CA ASP A 461 -1.04 -3.35 -17.31
C ASP A 461 -0.52 -4.55 -16.46
N GLY A 462 0.39 -5.36 -17.01
CA GLY A 462 1.03 -6.49 -16.35
C GLY A 462 2.40 -6.16 -15.76
N LEU A 463 3.41 -5.96 -16.62
CA LEU A 463 4.79 -5.75 -16.17
C LEU A 463 4.93 -4.45 -15.37
N CYS A 464 4.58 -3.30 -15.93
CA CYS A 464 4.72 -1.99 -15.26
C CYS A 464 3.73 -1.86 -14.11
N GLY A 465 2.49 -2.29 -14.34
CA GLY A 465 1.42 -2.33 -13.35
C GLY A 465 1.77 -3.08 -12.05
N CYS A 466 2.60 -4.13 -12.10
CA CYS A 466 2.99 -4.93 -10.93
C CYS A 466 4.43 -4.71 -10.45
N LEU A 467 5.30 -4.19 -11.33
CA LEU A 467 6.62 -3.67 -10.97
C LEU A 467 6.49 -2.42 -10.10
N THR A 468 5.49 -1.58 -10.38
CA THR A 468 5.16 -0.42 -9.56
C THR A 468 4.15 -0.76 -8.45
N THR A 469 3.99 0.13 -7.47
CA THR A 469 3.08 -0.02 -6.33
C THR A 469 2.74 1.32 -5.69
N VAL A 470 1.48 1.52 -5.29
CA VAL A 470 1.05 2.64 -4.43
C VAL A 470 0.87 2.18 -2.99
N SER A 471 0.43 0.95 -2.75
CA SER A 471 0.20 0.43 -1.39
C SER A 471 1.49 0.44 -0.55
N THR A 472 2.59 -0.08 -1.12
CA THR A 472 3.92 -0.06 -0.49
C THR A 472 4.43 1.38 -0.29
N TRP A 473 4.26 2.24 -1.30
CA TRP A 473 4.69 3.64 -1.24
C TRP A 473 3.94 4.43 -0.16
N VAL A 474 2.62 4.19 0.01
CA VAL A 474 1.81 4.79 1.07
C VAL A 474 2.22 4.28 2.45
N VAL A 475 2.51 2.98 2.59
CA VAL A 475 3.06 2.41 3.83
C VAL A 475 4.37 3.12 4.20
N GLU A 476 5.30 3.29 3.25
CA GLU A 476 6.58 3.98 3.51
C GLU A 476 6.39 5.46 3.83
N VAL A 477 5.55 6.19 3.08
CA VAL A 477 5.24 7.61 3.35
C VAL A 477 4.52 7.83 4.68
N THR A 478 3.79 6.84 5.21
CA THR A 478 3.10 6.96 6.52
C THR A 478 3.94 6.51 7.71
N THR A 479 4.98 5.69 7.51
CA THR A 479 5.82 5.12 8.59
C THR A 479 7.24 5.69 8.69
N LEU A 480 7.72 6.41 7.66
CA LEU A 480 8.95 7.21 7.72
C LEU A 480 8.77 8.48 8.57
N ARG A 481 9.86 9.00 9.14
CA ARG A 481 9.85 10.32 9.83
C ARG A 481 9.45 11.44 8.87
N ARG A 482 8.58 12.36 9.31
CA ARG A 482 7.94 13.44 8.51
C ARG A 482 8.82 14.05 7.39
N GLY A 483 10.02 14.54 7.71
CA GLY A 483 10.90 15.18 6.73
C GLY A 483 11.42 14.24 5.63
N HIS A 484 11.65 12.96 5.97
CA HIS A 484 11.99 11.94 4.99
C HIS A 484 10.77 11.50 4.18
N ALA A 485 9.63 11.32 4.84
CA ALA A 485 8.35 10.98 4.19
C ALA A 485 7.95 11.99 3.10
N TYR A 486 7.95 13.30 3.40
CA TYR A 486 7.64 14.33 2.40
C TYR A 486 8.66 14.38 1.26
N ARG A 487 9.96 14.23 1.55
CA ARG A 487 11.00 14.19 0.52
C ARG A 487 10.85 12.96 -0.39
N TYR A 488 10.68 11.78 0.17
CA TYR A 488 10.51 10.52 -0.55
C TYR A 488 9.22 10.49 -1.37
N GLY A 489 8.09 10.84 -0.76
CA GLY A 489 6.80 10.90 -1.41
C GLY A 489 6.79 11.91 -2.56
N GLY A 490 7.20 13.15 -2.30
CA GLY A 490 7.24 14.22 -3.29
C GLY A 490 8.18 13.91 -4.46
N VAL A 491 9.41 13.45 -4.20
CA VAL A 491 10.36 13.10 -5.27
C VAL A 491 9.88 11.90 -6.09
N SER A 492 9.23 10.90 -5.48
CA SER A 492 8.65 9.77 -6.22
C SER A 492 7.60 10.23 -7.23
N VAL A 493 6.65 11.09 -6.80
CA VAL A 493 5.58 11.60 -7.67
C VAL A 493 6.14 12.55 -8.74
N VAL A 494 7.03 13.48 -8.37
CA VAL A 494 7.63 14.42 -9.34
C VAL A 494 8.44 13.67 -10.41
N CYS A 495 9.24 12.68 -10.05
CA CYS A 495 9.98 11.86 -11.02
C CYS A 495 9.04 10.97 -11.87
N GLY A 496 7.96 10.44 -11.29
CA GLY A 496 6.95 9.67 -12.02
C GLY A 496 6.20 10.51 -13.06
N VAL A 497 5.72 11.70 -12.71
CA VAL A 497 5.08 12.63 -13.65
C VAL A 497 6.08 13.10 -14.71
N ALA A 498 7.32 13.42 -14.32
CA ALA A 498 8.35 13.83 -15.26
C ALA A 498 8.66 12.76 -16.32
N ALA A 499 8.61 11.47 -15.97
CA ALA A 499 8.78 10.37 -16.91
C ALA A 499 7.75 10.43 -18.07
N PHE A 500 6.46 10.59 -17.74
CA PHE A 500 5.41 10.71 -18.75
C PHE A 500 5.49 12.04 -19.52
N VAL A 501 5.77 13.16 -18.84
CA VAL A 501 5.89 14.48 -19.49
C VAL A 501 7.05 14.54 -20.49
N VAL A 502 8.19 13.91 -20.20
CA VAL A 502 9.36 13.90 -21.11
C VAL A 502 9.14 12.96 -22.31
N ILE A 503 8.40 11.86 -22.15
CA ILE A 503 8.25 10.82 -23.18
C ILE A 503 6.96 10.98 -23.99
N LEU A 504 5.79 11.11 -23.34
CA LEU A 504 4.53 11.38 -24.05
C LEU A 504 4.34 12.86 -24.34
N GLY A 505 4.63 13.75 -23.38
CA GLY A 505 4.32 15.18 -23.53
C GLY A 505 4.96 15.80 -24.79
N THR A 506 6.21 15.44 -25.07
CA THR A 506 6.94 15.84 -26.29
C THR A 506 6.28 15.37 -27.59
N TYR A 507 5.69 14.18 -27.61
CA TYR A 507 4.94 13.66 -28.76
C TYR A 507 3.53 14.25 -28.84
N THR A 508 2.77 14.21 -27.74
CA THR A 508 1.37 14.60 -27.65
C THR A 508 1.13 16.09 -27.91
N TRP A 509 2.07 16.98 -27.53
CA TRP A 509 1.93 18.41 -27.78
C TRP A 509 2.38 18.85 -29.18
N ASP A 510 3.12 17.99 -29.89
CA ASP A 510 3.64 18.26 -31.24
C ASP A 510 2.74 17.62 -32.33
N HIS A 511 2.40 16.35 -32.17
CA HIS A 511 1.55 15.59 -33.11
C HIS A 511 0.04 15.65 -32.75
N GLY A 512 -0.31 16.12 -31.56
CA GLY A 512 -1.68 16.08 -31.04
C GLY A 512 -2.07 14.72 -30.45
N VAL A 513 -3.31 14.63 -29.94
CA VAL A 513 -3.90 13.37 -29.48
C VAL A 513 -4.57 12.68 -30.65
N ASP A 514 -3.78 11.92 -31.41
CA ASP A 514 -4.39 10.87 -32.21
C ASP A 514 -5.06 9.85 -31.27
N ARG A 515 -6.19 9.30 -31.68
CA ARG A 515 -6.79 8.17 -30.94
C ARG A 515 -5.79 7.01 -31.03
N LYS A 516 -5.51 6.28 -29.93
CA LYS A 516 -4.48 5.21 -29.94
C LYS A 516 -4.60 4.39 -31.23
N LYS A 517 -3.50 4.26 -31.98
CA LYS A 517 -3.47 3.49 -33.24
C LYS A 517 -3.51 1.97 -33.00
N CYS A 518 -3.32 1.60 -31.74
CA CYS A 518 -3.64 0.33 -31.09
C CYS A 518 -4.98 0.42 -30.33
#